data_AF-A0AAP4CYL9-F1
#
_entry.id   AF-A0AAP4CYL9-F1
#
_cell.length_a   1.000
_cell.length_b   1.000
_cell.length_c   1.000
_cell.angle_alpha   90.00
_cell.angle_beta   90.00
_cell.angle_gamma   90.00
#
_symmetry.space_group_name_H-M   'P 1'
#
loop_
_entity.id
_entity.type
_entity.pdbx_description
1 polymer ?
#
loop_
_entity_poly.entity_id
_entity_poly.type
_entity_poly.pdbx_seq_one_letter_code
_entity_poly.pdbx_strand_id
1 'polypeptide(L)'
;MTGCHESTRVVVVDNCNVREPGKVYQSLRQSGSKNLHFLPQTLGEKPVTPEVWGQFLTQIFAMWVREDIGQISVRLFDETLNGWCGTALCDKKDLMKCQTCPGRRLCTAANDDELCQGYLAFYDYSAPFMKVMRDLKKHNRSTQELMALLRQK
;
A
#
# COMPACT_ATOMS: atom_id res chain seq x y z
N MET A 1 4.29 15.78 -29.67
CA MET A 1 4.79 15.63 -28.29
C MET A 1 4.21 14.32 -27.75
N THR A 2 4.95 13.23 -27.92
CA THR A 2 4.54 11.91 -27.43
C THR A 2 4.57 11.94 -25.91
N GLY A 3 3.41 11.93 -25.28
CA GLY A 3 3.29 11.78 -23.83
C GLY A 3 4.00 10.49 -23.44
N CYS A 4 5.06 10.60 -22.65
CA CYS A 4 5.67 9.44 -22.01
C CYS A 4 4.61 8.90 -21.03
N HIS A 5 3.83 7.92 -21.46
CA HIS A 5 3.05 7.11 -20.55
C HIS A 5 4.05 6.48 -19.59
N GLU A 6 4.04 6.91 -18.34
CA GLU A 6 4.96 6.39 -17.34
C GLU A 6 4.53 4.95 -17.02
N SER A 7 5.15 3.99 -17.71
CA SER A 7 4.76 2.58 -17.70
C SER A 7 4.71 2.02 -16.28
N THR A 8 3.54 1.49 -15.90
CA THR A 8 3.39 0.76 -14.64
C THR A 8 4.09 -0.58 -14.73
N ARG A 9 5.01 -0.84 -13.81
CA ARG A 9 5.68 -2.14 -13.68
C ARG A 9 4.85 -3.05 -12.79
N VAL A 10 4.25 -4.05 -13.41
CA VAL A 10 3.53 -5.12 -12.71
C VAL A 10 4.53 -6.21 -12.30
N VAL A 11 4.48 -6.61 -11.03
CA VAL A 11 5.33 -7.65 -10.45
C VAL A 11 4.45 -8.72 -9.87
N VAL A 12 4.55 -9.93 -10.42
CA VAL A 12 3.91 -11.11 -9.84
C VAL A 12 4.77 -11.60 -8.68
N VAL A 13 4.15 -11.69 -7.51
CA VAL A 13 4.78 -12.11 -6.27
C VAL A 13 4.41 -13.55 -6.02
N ASP A 14 5.41 -14.42 -6.09
CA ASP A 14 5.27 -15.87 -5.94
C ASP A 14 6.02 -16.34 -4.68
N ASN A 15 5.92 -17.63 -4.35
CA ASN A 15 6.59 -18.16 -3.16
C ASN A 15 8.14 -18.14 -3.24
N CYS A 16 8.73 -17.84 -4.40
CA CYS A 16 10.18 -17.68 -4.56
C CYS A 16 10.63 -16.26 -4.18
N ASN A 17 9.95 -15.23 -4.70
CA ASN A 17 10.38 -13.83 -4.52
C ASN A 17 9.76 -13.15 -3.27
N VAL A 18 8.64 -13.68 -2.75
CA VAL A 18 7.93 -13.09 -1.61
C VAL A 18 8.76 -13.07 -0.33
N ARG A 19 9.76 -13.96 -0.22
CA ARG A 19 10.66 -14.09 0.94
C ARG A 19 11.80 -13.09 0.94
N GLU A 20 12.02 -12.38 -0.17
CA GLU A 20 13.10 -11.39 -0.32
C GLU A 20 12.56 -10.01 -0.74
N PRO A 21 11.61 -9.42 0.01
CA PRO A 21 10.96 -8.15 -0.36
C PRO A 21 11.97 -7.02 -0.59
N GLY A 22 13.04 -6.97 0.22
CA GLY A 22 14.13 -5.99 0.07
C GLY A 22 14.82 -6.06 -1.30
N LYS A 23 15.16 -7.27 -1.77
CA LYS A 23 15.79 -7.46 -3.08
C LYS A 23 14.85 -7.10 -4.22
N VAL A 24 13.58 -7.51 -4.11
CA VAL A 24 12.53 -7.17 -5.09
C VAL A 24 12.40 -5.65 -5.22
N TYR A 25 12.22 -4.96 -4.09
CA TYR A 25 12.04 -3.51 -4.08
C TYR A 25 13.27 -2.76 -4.57
N GLN A 26 14.47 -3.15 -4.13
CA GLN A 26 15.72 -2.51 -4.51
C GLN A 26 16.00 -2.67 -6.02
N SER A 27 15.73 -3.84 -6.59
CA SER A 27 15.86 -4.06 -8.03
C SER A 27 14.93 -3.15 -8.83
N LEU A 28 13.68 -2.98 -8.38
CA LEU A 28 12.72 -2.07 -9.03
C LEU A 28 13.18 -0.61 -8.94
N ARG A 29 13.68 -0.19 -7.78
CA ARG A 29 14.25 1.15 -7.57
C ARG A 29 15.46 1.41 -8.46
N GLN A 30 16.39 0.45 -8.56
CA GLN A 30 17.58 0.56 -9.43
C GLN A 30 17.23 0.60 -10.91
N SER A 31 16.13 -0.05 -11.31
CA SER A 31 15.65 0.02 -12.69
C SER A 31 15.03 1.36 -13.08
N GLY A 32 14.84 2.28 -12.13
CA GLY A 32 14.19 3.58 -12.34
C GLY A 32 12.66 3.50 -12.46
N SER A 33 12.05 2.36 -12.09
CA SER A 33 10.60 2.18 -12.13
C SER A 33 9.93 3.01 -11.03
N LYS A 34 9.07 3.96 -11.42
CA LYS A 34 8.37 4.86 -10.49
C LYS A 34 6.93 4.44 -10.18
N ASN A 35 6.30 3.65 -11.04
CA ASN A 35 4.92 3.18 -10.85
C ASN A 35 4.92 1.65 -10.70
N LEU A 36 4.62 1.15 -9.50
CA LEU A 36 4.71 -0.27 -9.15
C LEU A 36 3.34 -0.85 -8.82
N HIS A 37 3.09 -2.08 -9.27
CA HIS A 37 1.89 -2.85 -8.93
C HIS A 37 2.26 -4.29 -8.61
N PHE A 38 2.15 -4.68 -7.34
CA PHE A 38 2.39 -6.05 -6.89
C PHE A 38 1.10 -6.87 -6.95
N LEU A 39 1.17 -8.04 -7.57
CA LEU A 39 0.07 -9.00 -7.65
C LEU A 39 0.49 -10.32 -7.03
N PRO A 40 -0.23 -10.84 -6.02
CA PRO A 40 0.10 -12.14 -5.45
C PRO A 40 -0.28 -13.27 -6.43
N GLN A 41 0.58 -14.29 -6.50
CA GLN A 41 0.25 -15.54 -7.18
C GLN A 41 -0.57 -16.42 -6.23
N THR A 42 -1.87 -16.51 -6.48
CA THR A 42 -2.84 -17.32 -5.71
C THR A 42 -3.13 -18.68 -6.34
N LEU A 43 -2.71 -18.91 -7.59
CA LEU A 43 -2.94 -20.16 -8.32
C LEU A 43 -1.62 -20.79 -8.76
N GLY A 44 -1.58 -22.13 -8.84
CA GLY A 44 -0.44 -22.90 -9.35
C GLY A 44 0.42 -23.55 -8.26
N GLU A 45 1.62 -23.99 -8.63
CA GLU A 45 2.55 -24.65 -7.69
C GLU A 45 3.06 -23.65 -6.65
N LYS A 46 2.70 -23.90 -5.37
CA LYS A 46 3.10 -23.10 -4.19
C LYS A 46 2.56 -21.66 -4.24
N PRO A 47 1.24 -21.46 -4.06
CA PRO A 47 0.66 -20.13 -3.92
C PRO A 47 1.25 -19.40 -2.72
N VAL A 48 1.21 -18.08 -2.77
CA VAL A 48 1.63 -17.25 -1.63
C VAL A 48 0.62 -17.40 -0.50
N THR A 49 1.08 -17.71 0.71
CA THR A 49 0.19 -17.76 1.87
C THR A 49 -0.14 -16.36 2.38
N PRO A 50 -1.26 -16.18 3.09
CA PRO A 50 -1.69 -14.86 3.56
C PRO A 50 -0.67 -14.21 4.50
N GLU A 51 -0.06 -14.99 5.39
CA GLU A 51 0.93 -14.51 6.35
C GLU A 51 2.17 -13.98 5.61
N VAL A 52 2.65 -14.74 4.64
CA VAL A 52 3.83 -14.40 3.85
C VAL A 52 3.55 -13.19 2.95
N TRP A 53 2.34 -13.08 2.40
CA TRP A 53 1.91 -11.91 1.65
C TRP A 53 1.85 -10.65 2.52
N GLY A 54 1.30 -10.74 3.74
CA GLY A 54 1.24 -9.62 4.68
C GLY A 54 2.63 -9.15 5.10
N GLN A 55 3.55 -10.08 5.35
CA GLN A 55 4.96 -9.78 5.64
C GLN A 55 5.62 -9.05 4.48
N PHE A 56 5.41 -9.52 3.25
CA PHE A 56 5.92 -8.88 2.04
C PHE A 56 5.44 -7.42 1.94
N LEU A 57 4.13 -7.19 1.96
CA LEU A 57 3.56 -5.85 1.85
C LEU A 57 4.05 -4.92 2.96
N THR A 58 4.10 -5.41 4.20
CA THR A 58 4.56 -4.65 5.36
C THR A 58 6.02 -4.23 5.22
N GLN A 59 6.90 -5.13 4.77
CA GLN A 59 8.31 -4.81 4.56
C GLN A 59 8.51 -3.80 3.41
N ILE A 60 7.80 -3.99 2.28
CA ILE A 60 7.83 -3.01 1.18
C ILE A 60 7.37 -1.64 1.65
N PHE A 61 6.26 -1.57 2.40
CA PHE A 61 5.73 -0.32 2.94
C PHE A 61 6.72 0.34 3.91
N ALA A 62 7.34 -0.45 4.78
CA ALA A 62 8.32 0.05 5.75
C ALA A 62 9.55 0.69 5.07
N MET A 63 10.01 0.15 3.94
CA MET A 63 11.07 0.78 3.15
C MET A 63 10.56 2.05 2.45
N TRP A 64 9.43 1.94 1.74
CA TRP A 64 8.85 3.02 0.96
C TRP A 64 8.51 4.27 1.79
N VAL A 65 7.88 4.09 2.95
CA VAL A 65 7.38 5.20 3.78
C VAL A 65 8.48 6.08 4.35
N ARG A 66 9.73 5.60 4.37
CA ARG A 66 10.88 6.32 4.90
C ARG A 66 11.63 7.12 3.84
N GLU A 67 11.63 6.64 2.59
CA GLU A 67 12.55 7.16 1.57
C GLU A 67 11.88 7.59 0.26
N ASP A 68 10.72 7.03 -0.10
CA ASP A 68 10.21 7.09 -1.47
C ASP A 68 8.80 7.69 -1.60
N ILE A 69 8.24 8.28 -0.53
CA ILE A 69 6.94 8.97 -0.62
C ILE A 69 7.01 10.05 -1.71
N GLY A 70 6.10 9.99 -2.68
CA GLY A 70 6.02 10.92 -3.81
C GLY A 70 7.13 10.76 -4.87
N GLN A 71 8.06 9.81 -4.71
CA GLN A 71 9.06 9.45 -5.71
C GLN A 71 8.68 8.15 -6.42
N ILE A 72 8.14 7.19 -5.67
CA ILE A 72 7.63 5.92 -6.19
C ILE A 72 6.17 5.81 -5.78
N SER A 73 5.29 5.57 -6.75
CA SER A 73 3.89 5.18 -6.57
C SER A 73 3.79 3.66 -6.50
N VAL A 74 3.18 3.16 -5.44
CA VAL A 74 2.82 1.75 -5.30
C VAL A 74 1.30 1.70 -5.26
N ARG A 75 0.67 1.10 -6.29
CA ARG A 75 -0.79 1.16 -6.49
C ARG A 75 -1.58 0.85 -5.21
N LEU A 76 -1.23 -0.23 -4.50
CA LEU A 76 -1.92 -0.61 -3.27
C LEU A 76 -1.81 0.47 -2.17
N PHE A 77 -0.66 1.13 -2.04
CA PHE A 77 -0.45 2.16 -1.02
C PHE A 77 -1.22 3.43 -1.37
N ASP A 78 -1.26 3.80 -2.65
CA ASP A 78 -2.03 4.94 -3.14
C ASP A 78 -3.53 4.72 -2.99
N GLU A 79 -4.04 3.54 -3.35
CA GLU A 79 -5.44 3.15 -3.13
C GLU A 79 -5.79 3.18 -1.64
N THR A 80 -4.89 2.68 -0.80
CA THR A 80 -5.06 2.72 0.66
C THR A 80 -5.16 4.16 1.16
N LEU A 81 -4.20 5.02 0.79
CA LEU A 81 -4.21 6.43 1.19
C LEU A 81 -5.45 7.18 0.65
N ASN A 82 -5.89 6.88 -0.57
CA ASN A 82 -7.12 7.45 -1.14
C ASN A 82 -8.35 7.02 -0.33
N GLY A 83 -8.40 5.77 0.12
CA GLY A 83 -9.40 5.29 1.06
C GLY A 83 -9.40 6.08 2.38
N TRP A 84 -8.23 6.42 2.92
CA TRP A 84 -8.10 7.29 4.10
C TRP A 84 -8.51 8.75 3.84
N CYS A 85 -8.24 9.27 2.64
CA CYS A 85 -8.59 10.64 2.23
C CYS A 85 -10.06 10.79 1.83
N GLY A 86 -10.77 9.69 1.60
CA GLY A 86 -12.20 9.70 1.37
C GLY A 86 -12.61 10.19 -0.01
N THR A 87 -11.98 9.69 -1.08
CA THR A 87 -12.51 9.87 -2.45
C THR A 87 -14.01 9.50 -2.48
N ALA A 88 -14.88 10.52 -2.57
CA ALA A 88 -16.35 10.47 -2.68
C ALA A 88 -17.11 9.54 -1.70
N LEU A 89 -16.58 9.23 -0.52
CA LEU A 89 -17.24 8.30 0.42
C LEU A 89 -17.40 8.84 1.86
N CYS A 90 -17.00 10.09 2.11
CA CYS A 90 -17.15 10.72 3.44
C CYS A 90 -17.69 12.15 3.45
N ASP A 91 -18.52 12.55 2.48
CA ASP A 91 -19.27 13.81 2.55
C ASP A 91 -20.59 13.70 3.32
N LYS A 92 -20.96 12.50 3.82
CA LYS A 92 -22.18 12.32 4.61
C LYS A 92 -21.84 12.09 6.08
N LYS A 93 -22.25 13.05 6.91
CA LYS A 93 -22.08 13.13 8.38
C LYS A 93 -22.73 11.97 9.19
N ASP A 94 -23.29 10.96 8.54
CA ASP A 94 -24.03 9.85 9.19
C ASP A 94 -23.25 8.52 9.19
N LEU A 95 -21.93 8.54 9.35
CA LEU A 95 -21.13 7.31 9.34
C LEU A 95 -21.03 6.66 10.73
N MET A 96 -22.15 6.19 11.27
CA MET A 96 -22.19 5.29 12.44
C MET A 96 -22.17 3.80 12.06
N LYS A 97 -22.02 3.44 10.78
CA LYS A 97 -21.78 2.05 10.38
C LYS A 97 -20.65 1.98 9.36
N CYS A 98 -19.45 1.64 9.86
CA CYS A 98 -18.26 1.30 9.08
C CYS A 98 -18.43 0.05 8.18
N GLN A 99 -19.66 -0.46 8.01
CA GLN A 99 -20.01 -1.70 7.32
C GLN A 99 -20.08 -1.56 5.78
N THR A 100 -19.96 -0.36 5.24
CA THR A 100 -20.08 -0.11 3.78
C THR A 100 -19.04 0.87 3.23
N CYS A 101 -18.11 1.35 4.06
CA CYS A 101 -17.00 2.22 3.65
C CYS A 101 -15.95 1.40 2.88
N PRO A 102 -15.15 1.95 1.94
CA PRO A 102 -13.93 1.29 1.45
C PRO A 102 -12.94 1.02 2.58
N GLY A 103 -12.99 1.85 3.62
CA GLY A 103 -12.35 1.60 4.91
C GLY A 103 -12.82 0.30 5.57
N ARG A 104 -13.90 -0.35 5.13
CA ARG A 104 -14.24 -1.71 5.54
C ARG A 104 -13.20 -2.73 5.09
N ARG A 105 -12.48 -2.51 3.99
CA ARG A 105 -11.30 -3.33 3.65
C ARG A 105 -10.20 -3.16 4.71
N LEU A 106 -10.15 -1.99 5.38
CA LEU A 106 -9.28 -1.69 6.53
C LEU A 106 -9.88 -2.11 7.89
N CYS A 107 -11.21 -2.22 8.03
CA CYS A 107 -11.89 -2.34 9.34
C CYS A 107 -12.63 -3.68 9.56
N THR A 108 -13.04 -4.39 8.51
CA THR A 108 -13.55 -5.76 8.59
C THR A 108 -13.11 -6.52 7.34
N ALA A 109 -11.89 -7.00 7.34
CA ALA A 109 -11.52 -8.17 6.56
C ALA A 109 -12.26 -9.38 7.14
N ALA A 110 -13.54 -9.49 6.79
CA ALA A 110 -14.34 -10.66 7.08
C ALA A 110 -13.99 -11.73 6.04
N ASN A 111 -13.06 -12.61 6.43
CA ASN A 111 -13.04 -14.07 6.27
C ASN A 111 -13.35 -14.80 4.95
N ASP A 112 -13.54 -14.15 3.80
CA ASP A 112 -13.86 -14.90 2.55
C ASP A 112 -12.83 -14.77 1.40
N ASP A 113 -11.72 -14.05 1.60
CA ASP A 113 -10.66 -13.93 0.58
C ASP A 113 -9.41 -14.69 1.03
N GLU A 114 -8.79 -15.47 0.14
CA GLU A 114 -7.67 -16.36 0.48
C GLU A 114 -6.55 -15.59 1.19
N LEU A 115 -6.29 -14.34 0.78
CA LEU A 115 -5.21 -13.47 1.31
C LEU A 115 -5.66 -12.43 2.35
N CYS A 116 -6.90 -12.52 2.87
CA CYS A 116 -7.51 -11.48 3.69
C CYS A 116 -6.65 -11.11 4.93
N GLN A 117 -6.10 -12.12 5.61
CA GLN A 117 -5.24 -11.92 6.78
C GLN A 117 -3.93 -11.18 6.45
N GLY A 118 -3.38 -11.40 5.25
CA GLY A 118 -2.19 -10.70 4.79
C GLY A 118 -2.43 -9.21 4.56
N TYR A 119 -3.55 -8.89 3.91
CA TYR A 119 -3.95 -7.49 3.71
C TYR A 119 -4.28 -6.79 5.04
N LEU A 120 -4.94 -7.47 5.98
CA LEU A 120 -5.16 -6.95 7.33
C LEU A 120 -3.88 -6.54 8.02
N ALA A 121 -2.88 -7.44 8.05
CA ALA A 121 -1.61 -7.16 8.69
C ALA A 121 -0.94 -5.89 8.11
N PHE A 122 -1.00 -5.72 6.78
CA PHE A 122 -0.53 -4.51 6.11
C PHE A 122 -1.34 -3.27 6.51
N TYR A 123 -2.67 -3.36 6.54
CA TYR A 123 -3.53 -2.23 6.88
C TYR A 123 -3.36 -1.77 8.33
N ASP A 124 -3.26 -2.72 9.25
CA ASP A 124 -3.00 -2.44 10.67
C ASP A 124 -1.65 -1.76 10.86
N TYR A 125 -0.60 -2.28 10.21
CA TYR A 125 0.74 -1.69 10.28
C TYR A 125 0.80 -0.29 9.67
N SER A 126 0.16 -0.09 8.52
CA SER A 126 0.24 1.18 7.75
C SER A 126 -0.69 2.27 8.30
N ALA A 127 -1.74 1.92 9.05
CA ALA A 127 -2.75 2.85 9.56
C ALA A 127 -2.20 4.14 10.22
N PRO A 128 -1.24 4.11 11.17
CA PRO A 128 -0.71 5.34 11.77
C PRO A 128 -0.06 6.28 10.74
N PHE A 129 0.66 5.73 9.76
CA PHE A 129 1.31 6.50 8.70
C PHE A 129 0.28 7.10 7.75
N MET A 130 -0.73 6.31 7.37
CA MET A 130 -1.81 6.76 6.49
C MET A 130 -2.65 7.88 7.11
N LYS A 131 -2.90 7.83 8.43
CA LYS A 131 -3.56 8.92 9.17
C LYS A 131 -2.79 10.23 9.06
N VAL A 132 -1.47 10.20 9.26
CA VAL A 132 -0.62 11.40 9.14
C VAL A 132 -0.62 11.91 7.70
N MET A 133 -0.45 11.05 6.70
CA MET A 133 -0.49 11.46 5.29
C MET A 133 -1.85 12.05 4.87
N ARG A 134 -2.96 11.48 5.36
CA ARG A 134 -4.30 12.05 5.18
C ARG A 134 -4.40 13.44 5.79
N ASP A 135 -3.92 13.63 7.02
CA ASP A 135 -4.01 14.91 7.71
C ASP A 135 -3.12 15.97 7.04
N LEU A 136 -1.95 15.58 6.52
CA LEU A 136 -1.14 16.45 5.67
C LEU A 136 -1.91 16.89 4.42
N LYS A 137 -2.50 15.95 3.67
CA LYS A 137 -3.33 16.27 2.49
C LYS A 137 -4.50 17.19 2.81
N LYS A 138 -5.21 16.97 3.92
CA LYS A 138 -6.32 17.83 4.37
C LYS A 138 -5.91 19.29 4.61
N HIS A 139 -4.65 19.52 5.00
CA HIS A 139 -4.10 20.85 5.21
C HIS A 139 -3.33 21.37 3.99
N ASN A 140 -3.50 20.77 2.81
CA ASN A 140 -2.74 21.10 1.59
C ASN A 140 -1.22 21.00 1.76
N ARG A 141 -0.75 20.11 2.65
CA ARG A 141 0.66 19.83 2.90
C ARG A 141 1.13 18.60 2.14
N SER A 142 2.45 18.53 1.90
CA SER A 142 3.04 17.40 1.18
C SER A 142 3.07 16.16 2.07
N THR A 143 2.65 15.00 1.56
CA THR A 143 2.77 13.73 2.29
C THR A 143 4.22 13.35 2.58
N GLN A 144 5.18 13.89 1.82
CA GLN A 144 6.62 13.67 2.01
C GLN A 144 7.11 14.14 3.37
N GLU A 145 6.40 15.09 3.99
CA GLU A 145 6.73 15.59 5.33
C GLU A 145 6.68 14.48 6.39
N LEU A 146 5.91 13.41 6.16
CA LEU A 146 5.97 12.21 7.00
C LEU A 146 7.39 11.62 7.07
N MET A 147 8.15 11.59 5.97
CA MET A 147 9.52 11.08 5.99
C MET A 147 10.41 11.89 6.95
N ALA A 148 10.25 13.21 6.97
CA ALA A 148 10.97 14.08 7.89
C ALA A 148 10.57 13.84 9.36
N LEU A 149 9.29 13.57 9.63
CA LEU A 149 8.80 13.24 10.98
C LEU A 149 9.35 11.89 11.48
N LEU A 150 9.49 10.91 10.58
CA LEU A 150 10.01 9.58 10.93
C LEU A 150 11.51 9.57 11.20
N ARG A 151 12.27 10.52 10.64
CA ARG A 151 13.73 10.67 10.89
C ARG A 151 14.08 11.29 12.24
N GLN A 152 13.10 11.87 12.94
CA GLN A 152 13.27 12.57 14.22
C GLN A 152 13.01 11.69 15.45
N LYS A 153 12.71 10.39 15.24
CA LYS A 153 12.53 9.39 16.29
C LYS A 153 13.61 8.33 16.16
#